data_AF-A0A843BVW1-F1
#
_entry.id   AF-A0A843BVW1-F1
#
_cell.length_a   1.000
_cell.length_b   1.000
_cell.length_c   1.000
_cell.angle_alpha   90.00
_cell.angle_beta   90.00
_cell.angle_gamma   90.00
#
_symmetry.space_group_name_H-M   'P 1'
#
loop_
_entity.id
_entity.type
_entity.pdbx_description
1 polymer ?
#
loop_
_entity_poly.entity_id
_entity_poly.type
_entity_poly.pdbx_seq_one_letter_code
_entity_poly.pdbx_strand_id
1 'polypeptide(L)'
;MALFKEVKTFVHLPKIEENILKFWEKEKVFHKLREDRKDLKKYIFLEGPPTANGLPHVGHVLTRCLKDLYLRYKTMNGLYVCFH
;
A
#
# COMPACT_ATOMS: atom_id res chain seq x y z
N MET A 1 -0.56 31.67 -12.80
CA MET A 1 -0.58 30.19 -12.77
C MET A 1 -1.65 29.75 -11.80
N ALA A 2 -2.49 28.77 -12.17
CA ALA A 2 -3.49 28.23 -11.24
C ALA A 2 -2.79 27.43 -10.12
N LEU A 3 -3.21 27.63 -8.87
CA LEU A 3 -2.67 26.97 -7.68
C LEU A 3 -3.00 25.47 -7.64
N PHE A 4 -4.09 25.07 -8.29
CA PHE A 4 -4.57 23.70 -8.37
C PHE A 4 -4.87 23.30 -9.80
N LYS A 5 -4.77 22.00 -10.07
CA LYS A 5 -5.23 21.42 -11.33
C LYS A 5 -6.75 21.35 -11.35
N GLU A 6 -7.32 21.69 -12.49
CA GLU A 6 -8.74 21.50 -12.75
C GLU A 6 -9.08 20.01 -12.72
N VAL A 7 -10.21 19.66 -12.09
CA VAL A 7 -10.65 18.27 -11.92
C VAL A 7 -11.91 18.05 -12.75
N LYS A 8 -11.89 16.99 -13.58
CA LYS A 8 -13.06 16.57 -14.35
C LYS A 8 -14.09 15.91 -13.44
N THR A 9 -15.38 16.11 -13.71
CA THR A 9 -16.48 15.45 -13.01
C THR A 9 -16.51 13.94 -13.24
N PHE A 10 -16.07 13.47 -14.42
CA PHE A 10 -15.88 12.05 -14.70
C PHE A 10 -14.41 11.67 -14.58
N VAL A 11 -14.15 10.63 -13.78
CA VAL A 11 -12.81 10.21 -13.38
C VAL A 11 -12.58 8.77 -13.78
N HIS A 12 -11.53 8.52 -14.58
CA HIS A 12 -11.16 7.17 -14.99
C HIS A 12 -10.24 6.51 -13.93
N LEU A 13 -10.85 5.96 -12.88
CA LEU A 13 -10.13 5.43 -11.70
C LEU A 13 -9.01 4.43 -12.03
N PRO A 14 -9.19 3.41 -12.91
CA PRO A 14 -8.10 2.49 -13.24
C PRO A 14 -6.85 3.19 -13.79
N LYS A 15 -7.05 4.30 -14.51
CA LYS A 15 -5.93 5.05 -15.08
C LYS A 15 -5.17 5.83 -14.02
N ILE A 16 -5.89 6.32 -13.03
CA ILE A 16 -5.30 7.03 -11.90
C ILE A 16 -4.52 6.06 -11.02
N GLU A 17 -5.07 4.86 -10.77
CA GLU A 17 -4.37 3.80 -10.04
C GLU A 17 -3.08 3.40 -10.74
N GLU A 18 -3.10 3.17 -12.06
CA GLU A 18 -1.88 2.93 -12.85
C GLU A 18 -0.84 4.04 -12.70
N ASN A 19 -1.27 5.30 -12.75
CA ASN A 19 -0.37 6.45 -12.63
C ASN A 19 0.22 6.56 -11.22
N ILE A 20 -0.56 6.28 -10.18
CA ILE A 20 -0.11 6.27 -8.78
C ILE A 20 0.89 5.12 -8.57
N LEU A 21 0.61 3.93 -9.10
CA LEU A 21 1.52 2.78 -9.02
C LEU A 21 2.88 3.10 -9.68
N LYS A 22 2.86 3.67 -10.88
CA LYS A 22 4.08 4.12 -11.57
C LYS A 22 4.84 5.18 -10.79
N PHE A 23 4.12 6.11 -10.16
CA PHE A 23 4.72 7.12 -9.30
C PHE A 23 5.40 6.48 -8.07
N TRP A 24 4.73 5.56 -7.37
CA TRP A 24 5.31 4.85 -6.22
C TRP A 24 6.55 4.03 -6.58
N GLU A 25 6.53 3.38 -7.75
CA GLU A 25 7.67 2.62 -8.27
C GLU A 25 8.85 3.54 -8.60
N LYS A 26 8.61 4.58 -9.42
CA LYS A 26 9.63 5.56 -9.82
C LYS A 26 10.29 6.22 -8.61
N GLU A 27 9.49 6.64 -7.64
CA GLU A 27 9.96 7.35 -6.45
C GLU A 27 10.44 6.39 -5.35
N LYS A 28 10.37 5.07 -5.56
CA LYS A 28 10.72 4.05 -4.56
C LYS A 28 10.05 4.29 -3.21
N VAL A 29 8.78 4.70 -3.22
CA VAL A 29 8.04 5.16 -2.03
C VAL A 29 8.05 4.11 -0.91
N PHE A 30 7.88 2.83 -1.25
CA PHE A 30 7.90 1.76 -0.27
C PHE A 30 9.28 1.59 0.39
N HIS A 31 10.37 1.71 -0.37
CA HIS A 31 11.72 1.62 0.20
C HIS A 31 12.02 2.79 1.13
N LYS A 32 11.74 4.03 0.68
CA LYS A 32 11.90 5.24 1.49
C LYS A 32 11.10 5.12 2.80
N LEU A 33 9.84 4.67 2.71
CA LEU A 33 8.99 4.45 3.88
C LEU A 33 9.60 3.48 4.90
N ARG A 34 10.30 2.43 4.45
CA ARG A 34 10.98 1.48 5.36
C ARG A 34 12.26 2.06 5.94
N GLU A 35 13.04 2.77 5.14
CA GLU A 35 14.29 3.40 5.58
C GLU A 35 14.03 4.46 6.66
N ASP A 36 13.04 5.33 6.45
CA ASP A 36 12.66 6.40 7.38
C ASP A 36 12.17 5.87 8.74
N ARG A 37 11.80 4.59 8.80
CA ARG A 37 11.16 3.98 9.97
C ARG A 37 11.98 2.86 10.60
N LYS A 38 13.16 2.53 10.06
CA LYS A 38 13.96 1.36 10.48
C LYS A 38 14.28 1.33 11.98
N ASP A 39 14.40 2.51 12.60
CA ASP A 39 14.77 2.67 14.02
C ASP A 39 13.54 2.84 14.95
N LEU A 40 12.33 2.81 14.39
CA LEU A 40 11.09 2.89 15.17
C LEU A 40 10.71 1.54 15.81
N LYS A 41 9.76 1.58 16.74
CA LYS A 41 9.24 0.38 17.40
C LYS A 41 8.68 -0.60 16.35
N LYS A 42 9.22 -1.82 16.35
CA LYS A 42 8.82 -2.89 15.44
C LYS A 42 7.39 -3.37 15.73
N TYR A 43 6.64 -3.59 14.66
CA TYR A 43 5.38 -4.30 14.65
C TYR A 43 5.52 -5.50 13.71
N ILE A 44 5.50 -6.71 14.25
CA ILE A 44 5.68 -7.94 13.48
C ILE A 44 4.31 -8.42 13.04
N PHE A 45 4.10 -8.46 11.72
CA PHE A 45 2.91 -9.03 11.12
C PHE A 45 3.24 -10.43 10.58
N LEU A 46 2.56 -11.44 11.12
CA LEU A 46 2.69 -12.83 10.69
C LEU A 46 1.59 -13.12 9.68
N GLU A 47 1.97 -13.40 8.45
CA GLU A 47 1.02 -13.86 7.45
C GLU A 47 1.18 -15.38 7.23
N GLY A 48 0.09 -16.13 7.38
CA GLY A 48 0.12 -17.54 7.00
C GLY A 48 0.49 -17.69 5.53
N PRO A 49 1.32 -18.68 5.16
CA PRO A 49 1.74 -18.86 3.78
C PRO A 49 0.51 -19.07 2.88
N PRO A 50 0.34 -18.29 1.80
CA PRO A 50 -0.73 -18.56 0.86
C PRO A 50 -0.46 -19.91 0.20
N THR A 51 -1.39 -20.86 0.29
CA THR A 51 -1.32 -22.09 -0.49
C THR A 51 -1.46 -21.74 -1.95
N ALA A 52 -0.43 -21.95 -2.76
CA ALA A 52 -0.37 -21.59 -4.19
C ALA A 52 -1.21 -22.52 -5.10
N ASN A 53 -2.33 -23.06 -4.60
CA ASN A 53 -3.08 -24.14 -5.24
C ASN A 53 -4.27 -23.65 -6.09
N GLY A 54 -4.40 -22.33 -6.32
CA GLY A 54 -5.50 -21.78 -7.14
C GLY A 54 -5.40 -20.28 -7.40
N LEU A 55 -6.12 -19.81 -8.43
CA LEU A 55 -6.22 -18.38 -8.75
C LEU A 55 -6.89 -17.60 -7.62
N PRO A 56 -6.44 -16.35 -7.33
CA PRO A 56 -7.10 -15.52 -6.34
C PRO A 56 -8.55 -15.18 -6.72
N HIS A 57 -9.53 -15.60 -5.91
CA HIS A 57 -10.92 -15.12 -5.96
C HIS A 57 -11.16 -13.90 -5.04
N VAL A 58 -12.37 -13.32 -5.09
CA VAL A 58 -12.77 -12.09 -4.36
C VAL A 58 -12.51 -12.17 -2.84
N GLY A 59 -12.63 -13.35 -2.22
CA GLY A 59 -12.30 -13.55 -0.81
C GLY A 59 -10.84 -13.21 -0.49
N HIS A 60 -9.91 -13.49 -1.40
CA HIS A 60 -8.52 -13.08 -1.25
C HIS A 60 -8.34 -11.56 -1.39
N VAL A 61 -9.12 -10.91 -2.25
CA VAL A 61 -9.05 -9.45 -2.41
C VAL A 61 -9.46 -8.77 -1.11
N LEU A 62 -10.61 -9.15 -0.54
CA LEU A 62 -11.09 -8.57 0.71
C LEU A 62 -10.08 -8.72 1.85
N THR A 63 -9.57 -9.94 2.05
CA THR A 63 -8.60 -10.21 3.12
C THR A 63 -7.29 -9.45 2.92
N ARG A 64 -6.79 -9.33 1.68
CA ARG A 64 -5.60 -8.52 1.37
C ARG A 64 -5.84 -7.03 1.61
N CYS A 65 -6.99 -6.49 1.21
CA CYS A 65 -7.33 -5.09 1.46
C CYS A 65 -7.36 -4.76 2.95
N LEU A 66 -7.95 -5.63 3.78
CA LEU A 66 -8.01 -5.41 5.22
C LEU A 66 -6.63 -5.47 5.88
N LYS A 67 -5.79 -6.43 5.48
CA LYS A 67 -4.40 -6.53 5.96
C LYS A 67 -3.61 -5.28 5.59
N ASP A 68 -3.64 -4.87 4.32
CA ASP A 68 -2.93 -3.68 3.83
C ASP A 68 -3.38 -2.40 4.56
N LEU A 69 -4.69 -2.20 4.72
CA LEU A 69 -5.26 -1.06 5.45
C LEU A 69 -4.72 -0.98 6.88
N TYR A 70 -4.76 -2.09 7.62
CA TYR A 70 -4.32 -2.12 9.01
C TYR A 70 -2.81 -1.87 9.14
N LEU A 71 -2.01 -2.42 8.24
CA LEU A 71 -0.56 -2.24 8.25
C LEU A 71 -0.14 -0.81 7.87
N ARG A 72 -0.85 -0.17 6.93
CA ARG A 72 -0.70 1.26 6.66
C ARG A 72 -1.03 2.09 7.88
N TYR A 73 -2.15 1.81 8.54
CA TYR A 73 -2.52 2.48 9.78
C TYR A 73 -1.42 2.35 10.85
N LYS A 74 -0.88 1.14 11.09
CA LYS A 74 0.22 0.95 12.05
C LYS A 74 1.47 1.73 11.66
N THR A 75 1.81 1.74 10.37
CA THR A 75 2.94 2.50 9.85
C THR A 75 2.76 4.00 10.07
N MET A 76 1.56 4.54 9.82
CA MET A 76 1.23 5.95 10.05
C MET A 76 1.26 6.34 11.54
N ASN A 77 1.02 5.38 12.46
CA ASN A 77 1.15 5.57 13.91
C ASN A 77 2.59 5.42 14.44
N GLY A 78 3.60 5.53 13.57
CA GLY A 78 5.00 5.55 14.00
C GLY A 78 5.59 4.17 14.31
N LEU A 79 5.01 3.10 13.77
CA LEU A 79 5.56 1.75 13.92
C LEU A 79 6.32 1.32 12.67
N TYR A 80 7.36 0.52 12.86
CA TYR A 80 8.07 -0.15 11.78
C TYR A 80 7.44 -1.52 11.53
N VAL A 81 6.64 -1.63 10.46
CA VAL A 81 6.00 -2.90 10.10
C VAL A 81 7.02 -3.85 9.46
N CYS A 82 7.24 -4.99 10.11
CA CYS A 82 8.02 -6.11 9.62
C CYS A 82 7.06 -7.21 9.16
N PHE A 83 7.18 -7.61 7.89
CA PHE A 83 6.52 -8.79 7.35
C PHE A 83 7.38 -10.02 7.64
N HIS A 84 6.76 -11.09 8.14
CA HIS A 84 7.35 -12.42 8.29
C HIS A 84 6.38 -13.47 7.78
#